data_AF-A0A7K1SSY4-F1
#
_entry.id   AF-A0A7K1SSY4-F1
#
_cell.length_a   1.000
_cell.length_b   1.000
_cell.length_c   1.000
_cell.angle_alpha   90.00
_cell.angle_beta   90.00
_cell.angle_gamma   90.00
#
_symmetry.space_group_name_H-M   'P 1'
#
loop_
_entity.id
_entity.type
_entity.pdbx_description
1 polymer ?
#
loop_
_entity_poly.entity_id
_entity_poly.type
_entity_poly.pdbx_seq_one_letter_code
_entity_poly.pdbx_strand_id
1 'polypeptide(L)'
;MLSFHPLKAQSDSAAHLKAVAEPDSFLSKFEAFKASKNMAGLQAVANHNHYPSPQKVLSWQKELQLNDRQMAAINLIDKELKRKVNEMNGFLITNERTMDSLFRYKKVNNGLLIFYTNRYGLYQGELRNALLQACLKTEAILTGQQIKKYDSLLLD
;
A
#
# COMPACT_ATOMS: atom_id res chain seq x y z
N MET A 1 -12.12 7.75 -76.66
CA MET A 1 -12.64 8.29 -75.40
C MET A 1 -12.24 7.35 -74.28
N LEU A 2 -11.39 7.81 -73.36
CA LEU A 2 -10.95 7.04 -72.18
C LEU A 2 -11.42 7.78 -70.93
N SER A 3 -12.29 7.13 -70.15
CA SER A 3 -12.92 7.68 -68.96
C SER A 3 -11.96 7.64 -67.77
N PHE A 4 -11.68 8.80 -67.17
CA PHE A 4 -10.98 8.91 -65.89
C PHE A 4 -12.01 8.89 -64.75
N HIS A 5 -11.92 7.88 -63.87
CA HIS A 5 -12.57 7.89 -62.57
C HIS A 5 -11.61 8.48 -61.53
N PRO A 6 -12.01 9.46 -60.70
CA PRO A 6 -11.18 9.90 -59.59
C PRO A 6 -11.26 8.90 -58.42
N LEU A 7 -10.11 8.32 -58.07
CA LEU A 7 -9.92 7.58 -56.81
C LEU A 7 -10.04 8.57 -55.64
N LYS A 8 -11.03 8.36 -54.77
CA LYS A 8 -11.09 9.03 -53.46
C LYS A 8 -9.91 8.53 -52.62
N ALA A 9 -8.98 9.43 -52.31
CA ALA A 9 -7.95 9.18 -51.31
C ALA A 9 -8.62 9.03 -49.93
N GLN A 10 -8.47 7.84 -49.34
CA GLN A 10 -8.86 7.51 -47.99
C GLN A 10 -8.06 8.38 -47.01
N SER A 11 -8.76 9.23 -46.27
CA SER A 11 -8.21 9.99 -45.15
C SER A 11 -8.08 9.11 -43.92
N ASP A 12 -7.15 8.15 -43.94
CA ASP A 12 -6.78 7.33 -42.78
C ASP A 12 -5.36 7.69 -42.33
N SER A 13 -5.19 8.90 -41.77
CA SER A 13 -3.95 9.22 -41.05
C SER A 13 -4.13 10.16 -39.85
N ALA A 14 -5.35 10.30 -39.33
CA ALA A 14 -5.61 11.12 -38.14
C ALA A 14 -6.12 10.32 -36.92
N ALA A 15 -6.25 9.00 -37.03
CA ALA A 15 -6.88 8.17 -35.99
C ALA A 15 -5.90 7.29 -35.17
N HIS A 16 -4.58 7.48 -35.32
CA HIS A 16 -3.58 6.63 -34.66
C HIS A 16 -2.68 7.35 -33.65
N LEU A 17 -3.17 8.43 -33.03
CA LEU A 17 -2.71 8.85 -31.70
C LEU A 17 -3.73 8.37 -30.66
N LYS A 18 -3.84 7.05 -30.52
CA LYS A 18 -4.60 6.42 -29.46
C LYS A 18 -3.96 6.77 -28.12
N ALA A 19 -4.68 7.58 -27.35
CA ALA A 19 -4.61 7.76 -25.90
C ALA A 19 -3.20 7.74 -25.31
N VAL A 20 -2.61 8.93 -25.15
CA VAL A 20 -1.67 9.13 -24.05
C VAL A 20 -2.45 8.79 -22.78
N ALA A 21 -2.17 7.63 -22.19
CA ALA A 21 -2.76 7.25 -20.91
C ALA A 21 -2.54 8.40 -19.94
N GLU A 22 -3.62 8.91 -19.34
CA GLU A 22 -3.55 10.11 -18.53
C GLU A 22 -2.47 9.94 -17.44
N PRO A 23 -1.54 10.91 -17.33
CA PRO A 23 -0.39 10.88 -16.42
C PRO A 23 -0.67 10.39 -15.00
N ASP A 24 -1.88 10.63 -14.50
CA ASP A 24 -2.26 10.46 -13.11
C ASP A 24 -3.11 9.20 -12.83
N SER A 25 -3.52 8.45 -13.86
CA SER A 25 -4.39 7.27 -13.68
C SER A 25 -3.67 6.09 -13.00
N PHE A 26 -2.38 5.87 -13.31
CA PHE A 26 -1.61 4.81 -12.67
C PHE A 26 -1.31 5.14 -11.20
N LEU A 27 -0.79 6.34 -10.95
CA LEU A 27 -0.39 6.76 -9.61
C LEU A 27 -1.57 6.82 -8.63
N SER A 28 -2.72 7.35 -9.08
CA SER A 28 -3.95 7.34 -8.26
C SER A 28 -4.41 5.92 -7.91
N LYS A 29 -4.40 4.98 -8.88
CA LYS A 29 -4.72 3.56 -8.63
C LYS A 29 -3.70 2.90 -7.69
N PHE A 30 -2.42 3.23 -7.83
CA PHE A 30 -1.37 2.72 -6.96
C PHE A 30 -1.54 3.21 -5.52
N GLU A 31 -1.80 4.50 -5.32
CA GLU A 31 -2.07 5.09 -4.00
C GLU A 31 -3.31 4.44 -3.36
N ALA A 32 -4.38 4.23 -4.12
CA ALA A 32 -5.59 3.54 -3.65
C ALA A 32 -5.34 2.07 -3.28
N PHE A 33 -4.59 1.33 -4.09
CA PHE A 33 -4.20 -0.05 -3.80
C PHE A 33 -3.40 -0.14 -2.49
N LYS A 34 -2.46 0.79 -2.28
CA LYS A 34 -1.67 0.84 -1.06
C LYS A 34 -2.50 1.14 0.18
N ALA A 35 -3.42 2.09 0.10
CA ALA A 35 -4.24 2.49 1.25
C ALA A 35 -5.19 1.38 1.74
N SER A 36 -5.59 0.47 0.84
CA SER A 36 -6.60 -0.55 1.13
C SER A 36 -6.01 -1.97 1.25
N LYS A 37 -5.50 -2.51 0.15
CA LYS A 37 -5.20 -3.95 0.00
C LYS A 37 -3.79 -4.33 0.44
N ASN A 38 -2.81 -3.45 0.22
CA ASN A 38 -1.42 -3.76 0.56
C ASN A 38 -1.23 -3.95 2.08
N MET A 39 -1.76 -3.03 2.88
CA MET A 39 -1.61 -3.07 4.35
C MET A 39 -2.22 -4.32 4.97
N ALA A 40 -3.41 -4.72 4.51
CA ALA A 40 -4.08 -5.93 4.98
C ALA A 40 -3.26 -7.20 4.68
N GLY A 41 -2.65 -7.29 3.49
CA GLY A 41 -1.78 -8.41 3.13
C GLY A 41 -0.48 -8.45 3.93
N LEU A 42 0.09 -7.30 4.25
CA LEU A 42 1.36 -7.22 4.98
C LEU A 42 1.25 -7.68 6.44
N GLN A 43 0.09 -7.47 7.08
CA GLN A 43 -0.16 -7.90 8.46
C GLN A 43 -0.88 -9.26 8.57
N ALA A 44 -1.21 -9.91 7.45
CA ALA A 44 -2.07 -11.10 7.44
C ALA A 44 -1.56 -12.25 8.34
N VAL A 45 -0.24 -12.43 8.43
CA VAL A 45 0.36 -13.45 9.31
C VAL A 45 0.11 -13.16 10.79
N ALA A 46 0.15 -11.89 11.22
CA ALA A 46 -0.17 -11.51 12.59
C ALA A 46 -1.65 -11.78 12.88
N ASN A 47 -2.54 -11.32 11.99
CA ASN A 47 -3.98 -11.51 12.14
C ASN A 47 -4.37 -12.99 12.21
N HIS A 48 -3.78 -13.84 11.36
CA HIS A 48 -4.07 -15.26 11.34
C HIS A 48 -3.59 -15.98 12.61
N ASN A 49 -2.56 -15.46 13.27
CA ASN A 49 -1.97 -16.04 14.48
C ASN A 49 -2.37 -15.26 15.75
N HIS A 50 -3.52 -14.57 15.73
CA HIS A 50 -4.10 -13.91 16.91
C HIS A 50 -3.24 -12.79 17.53
N TYR A 51 -2.33 -12.19 16.75
CA TYR A 51 -1.58 -11.03 17.20
C TYR A 51 -2.40 -9.75 17.00
N PRO A 52 -2.78 -9.04 18.08
CA PRO A 52 -3.68 -7.90 18.01
C PRO A 52 -3.05 -6.68 17.34
N SER A 53 -3.81 -6.04 16.45
CA SER A 53 -3.44 -4.74 15.88
C SER A 53 -3.65 -3.62 16.90
N PRO A 54 -2.69 -2.70 17.11
CA PRO A 54 -2.82 -1.59 18.06
C PRO A 54 -4.04 -0.70 17.74
N GLN A 55 -4.28 -0.41 16.46
CA GLN A 55 -5.41 0.42 16.04
C GLN A 55 -6.75 -0.21 16.42
N LYS A 56 -6.91 -1.53 16.19
CA LYS A 56 -8.14 -2.25 16.54
C LYS A 56 -8.33 -2.36 18.05
N VAL A 57 -7.25 -2.59 18.79
CA VAL A 57 -7.30 -2.64 20.26
C VAL A 57 -7.76 -1.31 20.83
N LEU A 58 -7.24 -0.19 20.31
CA LEU A 58 -7.68 1.15 20.73
C LEU A 58 -9.15 1.42 20.35
N SER A 59 -9.64 0.93 19.20
CA SER A 59 -11.06 1.08 18.86
C SER A 59 -12.00 0.30 19.78
N TRP A 60 -11.50 -0.77 20.41
CA TRP A 60 -12.26 -1.62 21.35
C TRP A 60 -11.81 -1.45 22.81
N GLN A 61 -11.24 -0.28 23.14
CA GLN A 61 -10.66 -0.05 24.46
C GLN A 61 -11.64 -0.29 25.62
N LYS A 62 -12.94 -0.04 25.42
CA LYS A 62 -13.98 -0.22 26.43
C LYS A 62 -14.33 -1.70 26.61
N GLU A 63 -14.50 -2.40 25.50
CA GLU A 63 -14.83 -3.82 25.41
C GLU A 63 -13.70 -4.70 25.94
N LEU A 64 -12.46 -4.26 25.74
CA LEU A 64 -11.23 -4.90 26.25
C LEU A 64 -10.85 -4.44 27.66
N GLN A 65 -11.60 -3.49 28.24
CA GLN A 65 -11.35 -2.95 29.58
C GLN A 65 -9.88 -2.53 29.78
N LEU A 66 -9.31 -1.83 28.80
CA LEU A 66 -7.92 -1.40 28.87
C LEU A 66 -7.74 -0.42 30.03
N ASN A 67 -6.71 -0.65 30.86
CA ASN A 67 -6.33 0.34 31.87
C ASN A 67 -5.50 1.48 31.26
N ASP A 68 -5.35 2.58 32.01
CA ASP A 68 -4.65 3.78 31.53
C ASP A 68 -3.21 3.51 31.07
N ARG A 69 -2.50 2.59 31.72
CA ARG A 69 -1.13 2.23 31.34
C ARG A 69 -1.10 1.48 30.01
N GLN A 70 -2.02 0.53 29.82
CA GLN A 70 -2.17 -0.20 28.56
C GLN A 70 -2.56 0.75 27.43
N MET A 71 -3.53 1.63 27.66
CA MET A 71 -3.95 2.63 26.67
C MET A 71 -2.79 3.56 26.29
N ALA A 72 -2.04 4.09 27.26
CA ALA A 72 -0.91 4.96 26.97
C ALA A 72 0.19 4.24 26.16
N ALA A 73 0.54 3.00 26.53
CA ALA A 73 1.55 2.22 25.82
C ALA A 73 1.13 1.85 24.39
N ILE A 74 -0.13 1.43 24.20
CA ILE A 74 -0.64 1.06 22.87
C ILE A 74 -0.80 2.30 21.98
N ASN A 75 -1.19 3.45 22.53
CA ASN A 75 -1.22 4.72 21.78
C ASN A 75 0.17 5.12 21.28
N LEU A 76 1.23 4.91 22.07
CA LEU A 76 2.59 5.17 21.62
C LEU A 76 2.99 4.26 20.46
N ILE A 77 2.65 2.97 20.54
CA ILE A 77 2.89 2.00 19.46
C ILE A 77 2.14 2.41 18.20
N ASP A 78 0.86 2.75 18.31
CA ASP A 78 0.02 3.16 17.17
C ASP A 78 0.55 4.45 16.52
N LYS A 79 0.99 5.42 17.33
CA LYS A 79 1.58 6.67 16.84
C LYS A 79 2.86 6.42 16.04
N GLU A 80 3.78 5.61 16.58
CA GLU A 80 5.02 5.27 15.86
C GLU A 80 4.75 4.44 14.61
N LEU A 81 3.79 3.52 14.66
CA LEU A 81 3.35 2.77 13.49
C LEU A 81 2.84 3.70 12.40
N LYS A 82 1.91 4.61 12.72
CA LYS A 82 1.37 5.60 11.77
C LYS A 82 2.47 6.45 11.15
N ARG A 83 3.43 6.90 11.95
CA ARG A 83 4.60 7.66 11.46
C ARG A 83 5.40 6.86 10.45
N LYS A 84 5.79 5.62 10.78
CA LYS A 84 6.60 4.75 9.91
C LYS A 84 5.82 4.33 8.65
N VAL A 85 4.53 4.06 8.77
CA VAL A 85 3.63 3.79 7.64
C VAL A 85 3.62 4.95 6.66
N ASN A 86 3.44 6.18 7.15
CA ASN A 86 3.42 7.38 6.31
C ASN A 86 4.78 7.60 5.63
N GLU A 87 5.86 7.44 6.38
CA GLU A 87 7.24 7.55 5.88
C GLU A 87 7.52 6.57 4.74
N MET A 88 7.27 5.27 4.97
CA MET A 88 7.50 4.22 3.97
C MET A 88 6.56 4.40 2.77
N ASN A 89 5.34 4.88 2.99
CA ASN A 89 4.42 5.18 1.91
C ASN A 89 4.92 6.32 1.02
N GLY A 90 5.51 7.36 1.61
CA GLY A 90 6.16 8.43 0.86
C GLY A 90 7.29 7.89 -0.01
N PHE A 91 8.16 7.03 0.53
CA PHE A 91 9.24 6.43 -0.25
C PHE A 91 8.74 5.53 -1.39
N LEU A 92 7.73 4.70 -1.15
CA LEU A 92 7.11 3.87 -2.19
C LEU A 92 6.51 4.73 -3.32
N ILE A 93 5.79 5.82 -3.00
CA ILE A 93 5.19 6.70 -4.01
C ILE A 93 6.28 7.37 -4.84
N THR A 94 7.31 7.92 -4.20
CA THR A 94 8.43 8.53 -4.93
C THR A 94 9.17 7.53 -5.82
N ASN A 95 9.36 6.29 -5.33
CA ASN A 95 9.94 5.20 -6.11
C ASN A 95 9.09 4.90 -7.37
N GLU A 96 7.78 4.72 -7.20
CA GLU A 96 6.86 4.44 -8.30
C GLU A 96 6.71 5.61 -9.28
N ARG A 97 6.69 6.87 -8.81
CA ARG A 97 6.70 8.05 -9.67
C ARG A 97 7.94 8.09 -10.55
N THR A 98 9.09 7.72 -9.99
CA THR A 98 10.33 7.65 -10.77
C THR A 98 10.26 6.52 -11.80
N MET A 99 9.66 5.39 -11.43
CA MET A 99 9.52 4.24 -12.33
C MET A 99 8.56 4.50 -13.47
N ASP A 100 7.38 5.04 -13.17
CA ASP A 100 6.43 5.51 -14.18
C ASP A 100 7.10 6.46 -15.17
N SER A 101 7.87 7.45 -14.69
CA SER A 101 8.60 8.39 -15.55
C SER A 101 9.64 7.69 -16.45
N LEU A 102 10.45 6.78 -15.89
CA LEU A 102 11.48 6.06 -16.66
C LEU A 102 10.86 5.19 -17.77
N PHE A 103 9.74 4.54 -17.50
CA PHE A 103 9.01 3.77 -18.51
C PHE A 103 8.33 4.69 -19.55
N ARG A 104 7.64 5.74 -19.10
CA ARG A 104 6.93 6.70 -19.96
C ARG A 104 7.85 7.35 -20.98
N TYR A 105 9.04 7.75 -20.55
CA TYR A 105 10.03 8.40 -21.42
C TYR A 105 10.99 7.41 -22.10
N LYS A 106 10.75 6.09 -21.99
CA LYS A 106 11.59 5.03 -22.56
C LYS A 106 13.08 5.15 -22.16
N LYS A 107 13.33 5.59 -20.92
CA LYS A 107 14.67 5.76 -20.33
C LYS A 107 15.09 4.59 -19.43
N VAL A 108 14.21 3.62 -19.22
CA VAL A 108 14.51 2.42 -18.43
C VAL A 108 15.60 1.58 -19.10
N ASN A 109 16.50 1.03 -18.31
CA ASN A 109 17.45 -0.01 -18.71
C ASN A 109 17.51 -1.08 -17.59
N ASN A 110 18.19 -2.19 -17.84
CA ASN A 110 18.25 -3.31 -16.88
C ASN A 110 18.78 -2.90 -15.50
N GLY A 111 19.79 -2.03 -15.44
CA GLY A 111 20.37 -1.56 -14.18
C GLY A 111 19.38 -0.72 -13.37
N LEU A 112 18.69 0.22 -14.02
CA LEU A 112 17.65 1.03 -13.39
C LEU A 112 16.48 0.17 -12.91
N LEU A 113 16.05 -0.79 -13.74
CA LEU A 113 14.96 -1.68 -13.38
C LEU A 113 15.29 -2.49 -12.12
N ILE A 114 16.48 -3.12 -12.06
CA ILE A 114 16.95 -3.87 -10.89
C ILE A 114 17.04 -2.95 -9.66
N PHE A 115 17.62 -1.76 -9.82
CA PHE A 115 17.81 -0.84 -8.71
C PHE A 115 16.49 -0.44 -8.04
N TYR A 116 15.52 0.03 -8.81
CA TYR A 116 14.27 0.54 -8.24
C TYR A 116 13.30 -0.57 -7.81
N THR A 117 13.37 -1.76 -8.41
CA THR A 117 12.59 -2.92 -7.92
C THR A 117 13.16 -3.48 -6.62
N ASN A 118 14.49 -3.51 -6.46
CA ASN A 118 15.11 -3.87 -5.18
C ASN A 118 14.76 -2.85 -4.07
N ARG A 119 14.79 -1.55 -4.40
CA ARG A 119 14.35 -0.51 -3.45
C ARG A 119 12.88 -0.65 -3.06
N TYR A 120 12.02 -0.95 -4.03
CA TYR A 120 10.62 -1.25 -3.74
C TYR A 120 10.47 -2.39 -2.74
N GLY A 121 11.18 -3.51 -2.98
CA GLY A 121 11.21 -4.66 -2.06
C GLY A 121 11.68 -4.29 -0.66
N LEU A 122 12.73 -3.47 -0.55
CA LEU A 122 13.24 -2.96 0.73
C LEU A 122 12.17 -2.15 1.48
N TYR A 123 11.49 -1.22 0.82
CA TYR A 123 10.44 -0.41 1.44
C TYR A 123 9.24 -1.23 1.87
N GLN A 124 8.83 -2.23 1.07
CA GLN A 124 7.78 -3.17 1.46
C GLN A 124 8.19 -4.01 2.67
N GLY A 125 9.45 -4.47 2.71
CA GLY A 125 9.99 -5.23 3.85
C GLY A 125 9.99 -4.40 5.14
N GLU A 126 10.46 -3.16 5.08
CA GLU A 126 10.45 -2.22 6.21
C GLU A 126 9.03 -1.94 6.72
N LEU A 127 8.08 -1.74 5.80
CA LEU A 127 6.68 -1.53 6.14
C LEU A 127 6.07 -2.76 6.81
N ARG A 128 6.34 -3.96 6.27
CA ARG A 128 5.90 -5.23 6.86
C ARG A 128 6.47 -5.40 8.27
N ASN A 129 7.76 -5.16 8.46
CA ASN A 129 8.42 -5.25 9.75
C ASN A 129 7.77 -4.31 10.77
N ALA A 130 7.49 -3.05 10.40
CA ALA A 130 6.83 -2.09 11.28
C ALA A 130 5.44 -2.57 11.74
N LEU A 131 4.62 -3.07 10.81
CA LEU A 131 3.30 -3.63 11.10
C LEU A 131 3.39 -4.82 12.06
N LEU A 132 4.26 -5.80 11.78
CA LEU A 132 4.38 -7.00 12.60
C LEU A 132 4.97 -6.71 13.97
N GLN A 133 5.95 -5.82 14.07
CA GLN A 133 6.48 -5.39 15.37
C GLN A 133 5.43 -4.67 16.20
N ALA A 134 4.56 -3.86 15.59
CA ALA A 134 3.48 -3.21 16.30
C ALA A 134 2.52 -4.25 16.89
N CYS A 135 2.10 -5.25 16.11
CA CYS A 135 1.25 -6.32 16.62
C CYS A 135 1.93 -7.13 17.74
N LEU A 136 3.21 -7.47 17.59
CA LEU A 136 3.98 -8.18 18.62
C LEU A 136 4.07 -7.39 19.93
N LYS A 137 4.32 -6.08 19.85
CA LYS A 137 4.39 -5.21 21.03
C LYS A 137 3.01 -5.01 21.68
N THR A 138 1.94 -4.95 20.88
CA THR A 138 0.58 -4.85 21.39
C THR A 138 0.17 -6.12 22.13
N GLU A 139 0.49 -7.30 21.57
CA GLU A 139 0.25 -8.59 22.22
C GLU A 139 0.85 -8.63 23.63
N ALA A 140 2.13 -8.26 23.76
CA ALA A 140 2.85 -8.26 25.02
C ALA A 140 2.29 -7.31 26.10
N ILE A 141 1.43 -6.35 25.74
CA ILE A 141 0.77 -5.42 26.67
C ILE A 141 -0.56 -5.98 27.18
N LEU A 142 -1.23 -6.81 26.38
CA LEU A 142 -2.54 -7.35 26.71
C LEU A 142 -2.43 -8.57 27.61
N THR A 143 -3.45 -8.76 28.44
CA THR A 143 -3.60 -10.02 29.19
C THR A 143 -4.18 -11.10 28.28
N GLY A 144 -3.96 -12.38 28.63
CA GLY A 144 -4.56 -13.49 27.88
C GLY A 144 -6.10 -13.44 27.83
N GLN A 145 -6.76 -12.84 28.83
CA GLN A 145 -8.22 -12.62 28.78
C GLN A 145 -8.60 -11.55 27.75
N GLN A 146 -7.82 -10.47 27.66
CA GLN A 146 -8.03 -9.41 26.67
C GLN A 146 -7.76 -9.91 25.25
N ILE A 147 -6.75 -10.75 25.03
CA ILE A 147 -6.48 -11.38 23.72
C ILE A 147 -7.68 -12.25 23.29
N LYS A 148 -8.19 -13.11 24.18
CA LYS A 148 -9.40 -13.91 23.88
C LYS A 148 -10.62 -13.05 23.55
N LYS A 149 -10.81 -11.94 24.29
CA LYS A 149 -11.91 -11.01 24.00
C LYS A 149 -11.71 -10.31 22.66
N TYR A 150 -10.49 -9.89 22.35
CA TYR A 150 -10.13 -9.31 21.06
C TYR A 150 -10.43 -10.26 19.91
N ASP A 151 -10.06 -11.54 20.03
CA ASP A 151 -10.36 -12.56 19.03
C ASP A 151 -11.86 -12.74 18.81
N SER A 152 -12.68 -12.70 19.87
CA SER A 152 -14.14 -12.75 19.72
C SER A 152 -14.69 -11.55 18.94
N LEU A 153 -14.15 -10.36 19.18
CA LEU A 153 -14.58 -9.12 18.51
C LEU A 153 -14.18 -9.08 17.02
N LEU A 154 -13.23 -9.92 16.59
CA LEU A 154 -12.87 -10.06 15.18
C LEU A 154 -13.82 -10.95 14.38
N LEU A 155 -14.61 -11.79 15.07
CA LEU A 155 -15.55 -12.74 14.47
C LEU A 155 -16.98 -12.19 14.39
N ASP A 156 -17.29 -11.16 15.18
CA ASP A 156 -18.55 -10.40 15.17
C ASP A 156 -18.58 -9.35 14.04
#